data_AF-A0A450X7S0-F1
#
_entry.id   AF-A0A450X7S0-F1
#
_cell.length_a   1.000
_cell.length_b   1.000
_cell.length_c   1.000
_cell.angle_alpha   90.00
_cell.angle_beta   90.00
_cell.angle_gamma   90.00
#
_symmetry.space_group_name_H-M   'P 1'
#
loop_
_entity.id
_entity.type
_entity.pdbx_description
1 polymer ?
#
loop_
_entity_poly.entity_id
_entity_poly.type
_entity_poly.pdbx_seq_one_letter_code
_entity_poly.pdbx_strand_id
1 'polypeptide(L)'
;MQKKYIVRLTDEERSTLEALTKKGKAAAYKIKHANVLLKVDANGPNWPDEKTAQSFSCNLDTVLNIRKRFVEQGFEAALGRRKREYPPIAPILDGEKEARLLQIACSQPLQG
;
A
#
# COMPACT_ATOMS: atom_id res chain seq x y z
N MET A 1 16.82 14.80 -13.72
CA MET A 1 17.12 13.68 -12.81
C MET A 1 16.88 12.36 -13.51
N GLN A 2 17.78 11.38 -13.38
CA GLN A 2 17.57 10.04 -13.92
C GLN A 2 16.44 9.33 -13.15
N LYS A 3 15.38 8.91 -13.84
CA LYS A 3 14.26 8.17 -13.25
C LYS A 3 14.72 6.74 -12.92
N LYS A 4 14.99 6.44 -11.65
CA LYS A 4 15.38 5.09 -11.20
C LYS A 4 14.25 4.04 -11.30
N TYR A 5 12.99 4.46 -11.13
CA TYR A 5 11.83 3.57 -11.10
C TYR A 5 10.89 3.87 -12.28
N ILE A 6 11.00 3.10 -13.36
CA ILE A 6 10.15 3.23 -14.56
C ILE A 6 8.92 2.35 -14.39
N VAL A 7 7.74 2.95 -14.41
CA VAL A 7 6.46 2.22 -14.36
C VAL A 7 6.09 1.82 -15.79
N ARG A 8 5.85 0.53 -16.02
CA ARG A 8 5.31 0.00 -17.25
C ARG A 8 4.11 -0.85 -16.87
N LEU A 9 2.92 -0.39 -17.23
CA LEU A 9 1.69 -1.14 -16.99
C LEU A 9 1.45 -2.13 -18.13
N THR A 10 0.93 -3.31 -17.78
CA THR A 10 0.32 -4.21 -18.76
C THR A 10 -1.08 -3.71 -19.14
N ASP A 11 -1.65 -4.21 -20.23
CA ASP A 11 -3.01 -3.82 -20.64
C ASP A 11 -4.06 -4.24 -19.60
N GLU A 12 -3.86 -5.37 -18.92
CA GLU A 12 -4.71 -5.84 -17.82
C GLU A 12 -4.63 -4.91 -16.60
N GLU A 13 -3.42 -4.52 -16.20
CA GLU A 13 -3.20 -3.56 -15.12
C GLU A 13 -3.80 -2.19 -15.46
N ARG A 14 -3.65 -1.73 -16.71
CA ARG A 14 -4.26 -0.47 -17.16
C ARG A 14 -5.78 -0.52 -17.08
N SER A 15 -6.39 -1.59 -17.59
CA SER A 15 -7.84 -1.80 -17.56
C SER A 15 -8.39 -1.83 -16.12
N THR A 16 -7.69 -2.53 -15.21
CA THR A 16 -8.08 -2.59 -13.80
C THR A 16 -7.97 -1.24 -13.10
N LEU A 17 -6.92 -0.45 -13.36
CA LEU A 17 -6.79 0.91 -12.83
C LEU A 17 -7.86 1.85 -13.39
N GLU A 18 -8.17 1.78 -14.68
CA GLU A 18 -9.24 2.58 -15.28
C GLU A 18 -10.62 2.21 -14.72
N ALA A 19 -10.90 0.93 -14.52
CA ALA A 19 -12.13 0.49 -13.89
C ALA A 19 -12.22 0.98 -12.45
N LEU A 20 -11.11 0.99 -11.71
CA LEU A 20 -11.05 1.49 -10.33
C LEU A 20 -11.34 3.00 -10.26
N THR A 21 -10.79 3.79 -11.19
CA THR A 21 -10.96 5.24 -11.21
C THR A 21 -12.35 5.66 -11.68
N LYS A 22 -12.95 4.92 -12.64
CA LYS A 22 -14.32 5.17 -13.13
C LYS A 22 -15.42 4.76 -12.14
N LYS A 23 -15.26 3.64 -11.43
CA LYS A 23 -16.31 3.11 -10.54
C LYS A 23 -16.51 3.94 -9.26
N GLY A 24 -15.48 4.65 -8.79
CA GLY A 24 -15.55 5.48 -7.57
C GLY A 24 -15.77 4.73 -6.25
N LYS A 25 -15.95 3.40 -6.27
CA LYS A 25 -16.21 2.55 -5.09
C LYS A 25 -14.92 2.02 -4.44
N ALA A 26 -13.95 2.89 -4.20
CA ALA A 26 -12.70 2.54 -3.52
C ALA A 26 -12.24 3.67 -2.61
N ALA A 27 -11.37 3.35 -1.65
CA ALA A 27 -10.78 4.36 -0.78
C ALA A 27 -10.06 5.44 -1.61
N ALA A 28 -10.21 6.71 -1.22
CA ALA A 28 -9.69 7.85 -1.98
C ALA A 28 -8.19 7.75 -2.28
N TYR A 29 -7.40 7.20 -1.36
CA TYR A 29 -5.96 6.97 -1.57
C TYR A 29 -5.70 5.96 -2.70
N LYS A 30 -6.50 4.88 -2.78
CA LYS A 30 -6.36 3.84 -3.80
C LYS A 30 -6.65 4.40 -5.19
N ILE A 31 -7.71 5.21 -5.31
CA ILE A 31 -8.07 5.91 -6.55
C ILE A 31 -6.97 6.92 -6.95
N LYS A 32 -6.43 7.68 -5.99
CA LYS A 32 -5.31 8.59 -6.25
C LYS A 32 -4.08 7.85 -6.76
N HIS A 33 -3.70 6.74 -6.12
CA HIS A 33 -2.55 5.94 -6.54
C HIS A 33 -2.76 5.37 -7.95
N ALA A 34 -3.97 4.88 -8.25
CA ALA A 34 -4.31 4.41 -9.59
C ALA A 34 -4.17 5.49 -10.65
N ASN A 35 -4.70 6.69 -10.38
CA ASN A 35 -4.56 7.83 -11.28
C ASN A 35 -3.10 8.25 -11.48
N VAL A 36 -2.29 8.25 -10.41
CA VAL A 36 -0.84 8.53 -10.51
C VAL A 36 -0.16 7.51 -11.41
N LEU A 37 -0.37 6.20 -11.18
CA LEU A 37 0.21 5.12 -11.98
C LEU A 37 -0.17 5.24 -13.47
N LEU A 38 -1.44 5.50 -13.78
CA LEU A 38 -1.91 5.71 -15.15
C LEU A 38 -1.23 6.90 -15.85
N LYS A 39 -0.90 7.97 -15.12
CA LYS A 39 -0.27 9.15 -15.72
C LYS A 39 1.26 9.03 -15.86
N VAL A 40 1.91 8.29 -14.96
CA VAL A 40 3.38 8.10 -14.99
C VAL A 40 3.82 6.88 -15.79
N ASP A 41 2.87 6.08 -16.31
CA ASP A 41 3.12 4.93 -17.16
C ASP A 41 3.95 5.32 -18.40
N ALA A 42 5.07 4.63 -18.60
CA ALA A 42 5.99 4.86 -19.70
C ALA A 42 5.39 4.48 -21.06
N ASN A 43 4.47 3.52 -21.10
CA ASN A 43 3.72 3.12 -22.30
C ASN A 43 2.46 3.97 -22.50
N GLY A 44 2.28 5.01 -21.68
CA GLY A 44 1.12 5.87 -21.66
C GLY A 44 1.53 7.35 -21.73
N PRO A 45 0.87 8.22 -20.95
CA PRO A 45 1.16 9.65 -20.98
C PRO A 45 2.59 10.04 -20.55
N ASN A 46 3.28 9.16 -19.79
CA ASN A 46 4.64 9.36 -19.27
C ASN A 46 4.87 10.78 -18.69
N TRP A 47 3.94 11.24 -17.86
CA TRP A 47 4.03 12.58 -17.28
C TRP A 47 5.29 12.73 -16.40
N PRO A 48 5.86 13.94 -16.34
CA PRO A 48 6.89 14.24 -15.34
C PRO A 48 6.27 14.20 -13.94
N ASP A 49 7.10 13.82 -12.96
CA ASP A 49 6.65 13.59 -11.59
C ASP A 49 6.11 14.89 -10.95
N GLU A 50 6.69 16.04 -11.29
CA GLU A 50 6.24 17.38 -10.86
C GLU A 50 4.82 17.70 -11.36
N LYS A 51 4.55 17.48 -12.64
CA LYS A 51 3.22 17.70 -13.24
C LYS A 51 2.18 16.79 -12.61
N THR A 52 2.55 15.53 -12.37
CA THR A 52 1.68 14.56 -11.72
C THR A 52 1.38 14.98 -10.28
N ALA A 53 2.39 15.38 -9.52
CA ALA A 53 2.26 15.86 -8.15
C ALA A 53 1.31 17.06 -8.06
N GLN A 54 1.48 18.04 -8.94
CA GLN A 54 0.63 19.23 -9.04
C GLN A 54 -0.81 18.87 -9.42
N SER A 55 -1.00 17.98 -10.40
CA SER A 55 -2.34 17.59 -10.90
C SER A 55 -3.18 16.85 -9.86
N PHE A 56 -2.54 16.14 -8.92
CA PHE A 56 -3.23 15.34 -7.89
C PHE A 56 -3.10 15.92 -6.48
N SER A 57 -2.64 17.18 -6.37
CA SER A 57 -2.41 17.90 -5.12
C SER A 57 -1.70 17.03 -4.08
N CYS A 58 -0.56 16.46 -4.47
CA CYS A 58 0.25 15.61 -3.60
C CYS A 58 1.73 16.01 -3.68
N ASN A 59 2.51 15.60 -2.67
CA ASN A 59 3.95 15.84 -2.67
C ASN A 59 4.63 14.97 -3.75
N LEU A 60 5.69 15.48 -4.37
CA LEU A 60 6.57 14.75 -5.28
C LEU A 60 7.04 13.42 -4.68
N ASP A 61 7.35 13.40 -3.38
CA ASP A 61 7.72 12.17 -2.65
C ASP A 61 6.62 11.10 -2.71
N THR A 62 5.35 11.50 -2.77
CA THR A 62 4.23 10.55 -2.90
C THR A 62 4.28 9.87 -4.25
N VAL A 63 4.50 10.62 -5.33
CA VAL A 63 4.64 10.08 -6.69
C VAL A 63 5.84 9.14 -6.78
N LEU A 64 7.00 9.55 -6.25
CA LEU A 64 8.21 8.73 -6.23
C LEU A 64 8.00 7.43 -5.43
N ASN A 65 7.35 7.50 -4.27
CA ASN A 65 7.06 6.32 -3.46
C ASN A 65 6.07 5.37 -4.14
N ILE A 66 5.06 5.89 -4.84
CA ILE A 66 4.12 5.06 -5.61
C ILE A 66 4.87 4.32 -6.72
N ARG A 67 5.73 5.01 -7.48
CA ARG A 67 6.56 4.40 -8.54
C ARG A 67 7.52 3.35 -7.98
N LYS A 68 8.21 3.68 -6.88
CA LYS A 68 9.12 2.78 -6.19
C LYS A 68 8.40 1.51 -5.74
N ARG A 69 7.25 1.64 -5.07
CA ARG A 69 6.45 0.49 -4.59
C ARG A 69 5.93 -0.36 -5.74
N PHE A 70 5.51 0.26 -6.84
CA PHE A 70 5.10 -0.50 -8.02
C PHE A 70 6.25 -1.37 -8.56
N VAL A 71 7.44 -0.79 -8.72
CA VAL A 71 8.60 -1.50 -9.27
C VAL A 71 9.17 -2.54 -8.30
N GLU A 72 9.23 -2.24 -6.99
CA GLU A 72 9.84 -3.13 -5.99
C GLU A 72 8.88 -4.17 -5.40
N GLN A 73 7.60 -3.85 -5.29
CA GLN A 73 6.61 -4.64 -4.53
C GLN A 73 5.41 -5.07 -5.39
N GLY A 74 5.30 -4.57 -6.62
CA GLY A 74 4.25 -4.94 -7.57
C GLY A 74 2.97 -4.09 -7.50
N PHE A 75 2.02 -4.44 -8.36
CA PHE A 75 0.76 -3.72 -8.61
C PHE A 75 -0.11 -3.55 -7.36
N GLU A 76 -0.47 -4.65 -6.69
CA GLU A 76 -1.32 -4.63 -5.50
C GLU A 76 -0.68 -3.85 -4.34
N ALA A 77 0.64 -3.99 -4.19
CA ALA A 77 1.36 -3.25 -3.17
C ALA A 77 1.34 -1.74 -3.45
N ALA A 78 1.48 -1.30 -4.69
CA ALA A 78 1.41 0.12 -5.03
C ALA A 78 0.03 0.74 -4.71
N LEU A 79 -1.05 -0.02 -4.89
CA LEU A 79 -2.41 0.43 -4.61
C LEU A 79 -2.80 0.34 -3.14
N GLY A 80 -2.24 -0.62 -2.39
CA GLY A 80 -2.58 -0.85 -0.99
C GLY A 80 -1.86 0.08 -0.01
N ARG A 81 -2.46 0.28 1.17
CA ARG A 81 -1.75 0.85 2.32
C ARG A 81 -0.64 -0.11 2.75
N ARG A 82 0.54 0.40 3.09
CA ARG A 82 1.63 -0.42 3.64
C ARG A 82 1.11 -1.18 4.87
N LYS A 83 1.01 -2.50 4.77
CA LYS A 83 0.69 -3.36 5.91
C LYS A 83 1.89 -3.31 6.85
N ARG A 84 1.64 -3.09 8.13
CA ARG A 84 2.68 -3.05 9.15
C ARG A 84 3.02 -4.49 9.50
N GLU A 85 4.30 -4.85 9.48
CA GLU A 85 4.75 -6.20 9.87
C GLU A 85 4.59 -6.42 11.37
N TYR A 86 4.82 -5.39 12.18
CA TYR A 86 4.69 -5.44 13.63
C TYR A 86 3.80 -4.31 14.15
N PRO A 87 2.98 -4.55 15.19
CA PRO A 87 2.17 -3.49 15.80
C PRO A 87 3.06 -2.35 16.33
N PRO A 88 2.55 -1.10 16.36
CA PRO A 88 3.29 0.04 16.93
C PRO A 88 3.69 -0.13 18.38
N ILE A 89 2.84 -0.83 19.13
CA ILE A 89 3.04 -1.12 20.54
C ILE A 89 3.30 -2.62 20.60
N ALA A 90 4.45 -3.00 21.15
CA ALA A 90 4.74 -4.40 21.40
C ALA A 90 3.68 -4.97 22.36
N PRO A 91 3.14 -6.17 22.11
CA PRO A 91 2.20 -6.78 23.03
C PRO A 91 2.89 -6.96 24.40
N ILE A 92 2.17 -6.61 25.47
CA ILE A 92 2.66 -6.70 26.86
C ILE A 92 2.86 -8.18 27.25
N LEU A 93 2.00 -9.04 26.72
CA LEU A 93 2.10 -10.48 26.82
C LEU A 93 2.93 -10.99 25.63
N ASP A 94 4.05 -11.63 25.94
CA ASP A 94 4.80 -12.43 24.98
C ASP A 94 4.20 -13.84 24.91
N GLY A 95 4.65 -14.65 23.95
CA GLY A 95 4.10 -16.00 23.75
C GLY A 95 4.23 -16.91 24.99
N GLU A 96 5.24 -16.70 25.83
CA GLU A 96 5.40 -17.43 27.09
C GLU A 96 4.39 -16.99 28.14
N LYS A 97 4.15 -15.68 28.30
CA LYS A 97 3.13 -15.17 29.22
C LYS A 97 1.72 -15.55 28.77
N GLU A 98 1.44 -15.57 27.47
CA GLU A 98 0.15 -16.05 26.94
C GLU A 98 -0.05 -17.54 27.26
N ALA A 99 0.97 -18.38 27.05
CA ALA A 99 0.92 -19.80 27.38
C ALA A 99 0.68 -20.02 28.89
N ARG A 100 1.36 -19.25 29.74
CA ARG A 100 1.17 -19.31 31.19
C ARG A 100 -0.24 -18.86 31.61
N LEU A 101 -0.79 -17.84 30.96
CA LEU A 101 -2.14 -17.33 31.25
C LEU A 101 -3.21 -18.35 30.81
N LEU A 102 -3.04 -18.97 29.64
CA LEU A 102 -3.86 -20.08 29.18
C LEU A 102 -3.81 -21.26 30.15
N GLN A 103 -2.62 -21.63 30.65
CA GLN A 103 -2.46 -22.71 31.62
C GLN A 103 -3.22 -22.41 32.92
N ILE A 104 -3.13 -21.18 33.45
CA ILE A 104 -3.87 -20.78 34.66
C ILE A 104 -5.38 -20.84 34.39
N ALA A 105 -5.84 -20.30 33.27
CA ALA A 105 -7.25 -20.28 32.91
C ALA A 105 -7.84 -21.69 32.68
N CYS A 106 -7.04 -22.62 32.16
CA CYS A 106 -7.44 -24.01 31.93
C CYS A 106 -7.14 -24.94 33.11
N SER A 107 -6.54 -24.43 34.20
CA SER A 107 -6.29 -25.23 35.41
C SER A 107 -7.55 -25.33 36.28
N GLN A 108 -7.66 -26.40 37.06
CA GLN A 108 -8.75 -26.53 38.01
C GLN A 108 -8.63 -25.44 39.09
N PRO A 109 -9.72 -24.71 39.37
CA PRO A 109 -9.70 -23.68 40.40
C PRO A 109 -9.36 -24.29 41.76
N LEU A 110 -8.51 -23.62 42.53
CA LEU A 110 -8.23 -23.99 43.91
C LEU A 110 -9.56 -23.91 44.69
N GLN A 111 -9.94 -25.00 45.35
CA GLN A 111 -11.11 -25.05 46.23
C GLN A 111 -10.96 -23.96 47.30
N GLY A 112 -11.92 -23.04 47.32
CA GLY A 112 -12.03 -21.99 48.34
C GLY A 112 -12.50 -22.51 49.69
#